data_AF-A0A6A4I2U1-F1
#
_entry.id   AF-A0A6A4I2U1-F1
#
_cell.length_a   1.000
_cell.length_b   1.000
_cell.length_c   1.000
_cell.angle_alpha   90.00
_cell.angle_beta   90.00
_cell.angle_gamma   90.00
#
_symmetry.space_group_name_H-M   'P 1'
#
loop_
_entity.id
_entity.type
_entity.pdbx_description
1 polymer ?
#
loop_
_entity_poly.entity_id
_entity_poly.type
_entity_poly.pdbx_seq_one_letter_code
_entity_poly.pdbx_strand_id
1 'polypeptide(L)'
;MTWLWKGPVPRFLLLAVLFVGSPKSCLALDNGLAVTPAMGWNPYNAFSCTTVQSLYHTQAQALVSLGLDTLGYNYFNLDCGWQGTERNSTGGFTWSTTAIPDGIPALVDFVHNLGLKFGVYSDGPAL
;
A
#
# COMPACT_ATOMS: atom_id res chain seq x y z
N MET A 1 -45.14 31.97 -64.33
CA MET A 1 -43.78 32.23 -64.84
C MET A 1 -42.79 31.76 -63.79
N THR A 2 -42.14 30.64 -64.08
CA THR A 2 -41.12 29.99 -63.24
C THR A 2 -39.77 30.66 -63.44
N TRP A 3 -39.16 31.16 -62.36
CA TRP A 3 -37.72 31.43 -62.31
C TRP A 3 -37.16 30.80 -61.04
N LEU A 4 -36.87 29.49 -61.12
CA LEU A 4 -36.11 28.75 -60.12
C LEU A 4 -34.63 28.87 -60.48
N TRP A 5 -33.88 29.61 -59.67
CA TRP A 5 -32.43 29.74 -59.76
C TRP A 5 -31.78 28.40 -59.36
N LYS A 6 -31.13 27.72 -60.32
CA LYS A 6 -30.38 26.47 -60.09
C LYS A 6 -28.89 26.78 -59.85
N GLY A 7 -28.55 27.25 -58.65
CA GLY A 7 -27.16 27.33 -58.19
C GLY A 7 -26.80 26.10 -57.34
N PRO A 8 -25.64 25.45 -57.52
CA PRO A 8 -25.22 24.36 -56.64
C PRO A 8 -24.91 24.90 -55.24
N VAL A 9 -25.66 24.45 -54.23
CA VAL A 9 -25.32 24.68 -52.83
C VAL A 9 -24.07 23.84 -52.52
N PRO A 10 -22.93 24.43 -52.12
CA PRO A 10 -21.77 23.63 -51.77
C PRO A 10 -22.11 22.87 -50.49
N ARG A 11 -22.20 21.54 -50.64
CA ARG A 11 -22.45 20.59 -49.57
C ARG A 11 -21.17 20.52 -48.72
N PHE A 12 -20.95 21.51 -47.86
CA PHE A 12 -19.93 21.40 -46.83
C PHE A 12 -20.40 20.34 -45.84
N LEU A 13 -19.96 19.09 -46.04
CA LEU A 13 -19.98 18.09 -44.99
C LEU A 13 -19.12 18.64 -43.84
N LEU A 14 -19.76 19.07 -42.75
CA LEU A 14 -19.07 19.15 -41.47
C LEU A 14 -18.69 17.71 -41.08
N LEU A 15 -17.44 17.33 -41.31
CA LEU A 15 -16.83 16.24 -40.55
C LEU A 15 -16.65 16.75 -39.11
N ALA A 16 -17.58 16.39 -38.23
CA ALA A 16 -17.31 16.42 -36.80
C ALA A 16 -16.24 15.35 -36.53
N VAL A 17 -14.98 15.76 -36.46
CA VAL A 17 -13.91 14.91 -35.95
C VAL A 17 -14.19 14.70 -34.45
N LEU A 18 -14.76 13.56 -34.10
CA LEU A 18 -14.79 13.10 -32.72
C LEU A 18 -13.33 12.86 -32.32
N PHE A 19 -12.73 13.83 -31.63
CA PHE A 19 -11.53 13.59 -30.83
C PHE A 19 -11.92 12.61 -29.73
N VAL A 20 -11.88 11.32 -30.03
CA VAL A 20 -11.82 10.27 -29.01
C VAL A 20 -10.46 10.48 -28.35
N GLY A 21 -10.45 11.15 -27.19
CA GLY A 21 -9.23 11.33 -26.43
C GLY A 21 -8.57 9.98 -26.23
N SER A 22 -7.30 9.85 -26.64
CA SER A 22 -6.53 8.63 -26.44
C SER A 22 -6.64 8.21 -24.97
N PRO A 23 -6.88 6.93 -24.66
CA PRO A 23 -6.88 6.47 -23.29
C PRO A 23 -5.53 6.86 -22.67
N LYS A 24 -5.56 7.55 -21.54
CA LYS A 24 -4.36 7.87 -20.79
C LYS A 24 -3.79 6.55 -20.28
N SER A 25 -2.78 6.03 -20.97
CA SER A 25 -1.99 4.92 -20.46
C SER A 25 -1.27 5.40 -19.20
N CYS A 26 -1.62 4.82 -18.06
CA CYS A 26 -0.88 5.00 -16.82
C CYS A 26 0.26 3.98 -16.81
N LEU A 27 1.47 4.42 -16.50
CA LEU A 27 2.56 3.51 -16.15
C LEU A 27 2.35 3.12 -14.69
N ALA A 28 1.89 1.89 -14.46
CA ALA A 28 1.73 1.31 -13.14
C ALA A 28 2.47 -0.02 -13.09
N LEU A 29 2.96 -0.38 -11.89
CA LEU A 29 3.53 -1.70 -11.65
C LEU A 29 2.39 -2.72 -11.57
N ASP A 30 2.31 -3.64 -12.54
CA ASP A 30 1.30 -4.70 -12.57
C ASP A 30 1.84 -5.99 -11.93
N ASN A 31 1.92 -5.99 -10.60
CA ASN A 31 2.32 -7.16 -9.81
C ASN A 31 1.14 -7.80 -9.05
N GLY A 32 -0.10 -7.40 -9.35
CA GLY A 32 -1.31 -7.88 -8.69
C GLY A 32 -1.52 -7.36 -7.25
N LEU A 33 -0.67 -6.45 -6.75
CA LEU A 33 -0.79 -5.85 -5.42
C LEU A 33 -1.23 -4.39 -5.51
N ALA A 34 -1.70 -3.83 -4.37
CA ALA A 34 -2.08 -2.42 -4.23
C ALA A 34 -3.09 -1.91 -5.29
N VAL A 35 -3.96 -2.78 -5.79
CA VAL A 35 -5.09 -2.42 -6.69
C VAL A 35 -6.02 -1.39 -6.04
N THR A 36 -6.11 -1.43 -4.72
CA THR A 36 -6.63 -0.34 -3.88
C THR A 36 -5.54 0.10 -2.90
N PRO A 37 -5.60 1.34 -2.36
CA PRO A 37 -4.69 1.77 -1.31
C PRO A 37 -4.65 0.77 -0.13
N ALA A 38 -3.45 0.47 0.36
CA ALA A 38 -3.29 -0.38 1.54
C ALA A 38 -3.81 0.36 2.78
N MET A 39 -4.57 -0.33 3.62
CA MET A 39 -5.08 0.20 4.89
C MET A 39 -4.57 -0.64 6.04
N GLY A 40 -4.17 0.01 7.13
CA GLY A 40 -3.53 -0.69 8.23
C GLY A 40 -3.08 0.25 9.35
N TRP A 41 -2.15 -0.26 10.17
CA TRP A 41 -1.62 0.44 11.31
C TRP A 41 -0.09 0.36 11.33
N ASN A 42 0.53 1.43 11.82
CA ASN A 42 1.97 1.54 12.05
C ASN A 42 2.20 2.18 13.44
N PRO A 43 3.16 1.67 14.24
CA PRO A 43 3.41 2.12 15.60
C PRO A 43 4.04 3.50 15.72
N TYR A 44 4.76 3.98 14.70
CA TYR A 44 5.71 5.09 14.81
C TYR A 44 5.09 6.37 15.37
N ASN A 45 3.91 6.77 14.87
CA ASN A 45 3.27 8.01 15.32
C ASN A 45 2.82 7.96 16.79
N ALA A 46 2.62 6.77 17.36
CA ALA A 46 2.23 6.60 18.75
C ALA A 46 3.43 6.34 19.68
N PHE A 47 4.43 5.62 19.18
CA PHE A 47 5.48 5.03 20.03
C PHE A 47 6.91 5.31 19.55
N SER A 48 7.10 5.97 18.41
CA SER A 48 8.41 6.16 17.80
C SER A 48 9.18 4.82 17.74
N CYS A 49 10.47 4.81 18.08
CA CYS A 49 11.30 3.60 18.06
C CYS A 49 11.33 2.82 19.39
N THR A 50 10.33 2.98 20.27
CA THR A 50 10.31 2.34 21.61
C THR A 50 9.26 1.24 21.75
N THR A 51 8.71 0.75 20.63
CA THR A 51 7.70 -0.31 20.64
C THR A 51 8.31 -1.65 21.06
N VAL A 52 7.64 -2.37 21.96
CA VAL A 52 8.04 -3.68 22.48
C VAL A 52 7.01 -4.74 22.14
N GLN A 53 7.38 -6.02 22.26
CA GLN A 53 6.56 -7.17 21.88
C GLN A 53 5.13 -7.13 22.41
N SER A 54 4.94 -6.77 23.69
CA SER A 54 3.61 -6.71 24.29
C SER A 54 2.73 -5.65 23.65
N LEU A 55 3.29 -4.50 23.26
CA LEU A 55 2.58 -3.47 22.51
C LEU A 55 2.19 -3.99 21.13
N TYR A 56 3.09 -4.68 20.41
CA TYR A 56 2.72 -5.25 19.11
C TYR A 56 1.55 -6.22 19.20
N HIS A 57 1.55 -7.11 20.19
CA HIS A 57 0.44 -8.03 20.42
C HIS A 57 -0.86 -7.29 20.72
N THR A 58 -0.80 -6.31 21.63
CA THR A 58 -1.96 -5.53 22.05
C THR A 58 -2.58 -4.76 20.88
N GLN A 59 -1.76 -4.10 20.06
CA GLN A 59 -2.23 -3.30 18.95
C GLN A 59 -2.75 -4.15 17.78
N ALA A 60 -2.13 -5.30 17.51
CA ALA A 60 -2.64 -6.23 16.50
C ALA A 60 -3.99 -6.83 16.91
N GLN A 61 -4.15 -7.20 18.19
CA GLN A 61 -5.46 -7.64 18.71
C GLN A 61 -6.50 -6.52 18.65
N ALA A 62 -6.12 -5.28 18.95
CA ALA A 62 -7.02 -4.14 18.90
C ALA A 62 -7.61 -3.90 17.51
N LEU A 63 -6.84 -4.09 16.43
CA LEU A 63 -7.36 -4.00 15.06
C LEU A 63 -8.55 -4.93 14.84
N VAL A 64 -8.46 -6.16 15.35
CA VAL A 64 -9.51 -7.17 15.19
C VAL A 64 -10.65 -6.95 16.19
N SER A 65 -10.35 -6.69 17.47
CA SER A 65 -11.37 -6.54 18.50
C SER A 65 -12.25 -5.30 18.30
N LEU A 66 -11.70 -4.26 17.66
CA LEU A 66 -12.44 -3.06 17.27
C LEU A 66 -13.15 -3.20 15.91
N GLY A 67 -12.97 -4.34 15.22
CA GLY A 67 -13.56 -4.61 13.91
C GLY A 67 -12.96 -3.80 12.76
N LEU A 68 -11.79 -3.19 12.93
CA LEU A 68 -11.15 -2.37 11.88
C LEU A 68 -10.66 -3.23 10.72
N ASP A 69 -10.25 -4.47 11.00
CA ASP A 69 -9.92 -5.47 10.00
C ASP A 69 -11.08 -5.72 9.02
N THR A 70 -12.32 -5.77 9.52
CA THR A 70 -13.54 -5.94 8.71
C THR A 70 -13.85 -4.72 7.84
N LEU A 71 -13.33 -3.55 8.21
CA LEU A 71 -13.39 -2.32 7.42
C LEU A 71 -12.21 -2.21 6.42
N GLY A 72 -11.32 -3.20 6.41
CA GLY A 72 -10.22 -3.33 5.47
C GLY A 72 -8.84 -2.93 6.02
N TYR A 73 -8.71 -2.55 7.29
CA TYR A 73 -7.42 -2.26 7.94
C TYR A 73 -6.68 -3.56 8.25
N ASN A 74 -6.08 -4.17 7.23
CA ASN A 74 -5.53 -5.51 7.29
C ASN A 74 -3.99 -5.57 7.25
N TYR A 75 -3.29 -4.43 7.19
CA TYR A 75 -1.83 -4.39 7.33
C TYR A 75 -1.42 -3.98 8.76
N PHE A 76 -0.57 -4.76 9.39
CA PHE A 76 0.07 -4.45 10.67
C PHE A 76 1.58 -4.32 10.44
N ASN A 77 2.11 -3.12 10.64
CA ASN A 77 3.49 -2.80 10.30
C ASN A 77 4.39 -2.71 11.52
N LEU A 78 5.63 -3.20 11.40
CA LEU A 78 6.75 -2.78 12.22
C LEU A 78 7.34 -1.47 11.69
N ASP A 79 7.82 -0.65 12.61
CA ASP A 79 8.63 0.55 12.32
C ASP A 79 9.93 0.52 13.14
N CYS A 80 10.74 1.57 13.10
CA CYS A 80 12.06 1.64 13.72
C CYS A 80 12.12 1.07 15.16
N GLY A 81 13.29 0.53 15.53
CA GLY A 81 13.55 -0.01 16.87
C GLY A 81 13.36 -1.53 16.99
N TRP A 82 12.83 -2.18 15.94
CA TRP A 82 12.74 -3.64 15.89
C TRP A 82 14.09 -4.31 15.60
N GLN A 83 14.96 -3.65 14.84
CA GLN A 83 16.21 -4.22 14.34
C GLN A 83 17.25 -4.40 15.45
N GLY A 84 18.07 -5.45 15.32
CA GLY A 84 19.29 -5.57 16.10
C GLY A 84 20.37 -4.61 15.60
N THR A 85 21.42 -4.42 16.39
CA THR A 85 22.50 -3.47 16.07
C THR A 85 23.49 -4.02 15.03
N GLU A 86 23.54 -5.35 14.87
CA GLU A 86 24.51 -6.03 14.01
C GLU A 86 23.83 -6.96 13.00
N ARG A 87 24.47 -7.19 11.86
CA ARG A 87 24.07 -8.26 10.94
C ARG A 87 24.52 -9.61 11.47
N ASN A 88 23.82 -10.68 11.09
CA ASN A 88 24.28 -12.02 11.39
C ASN A 88 25.50 -12.41 10.53
N SER A 89 26.08 -13.59 10.75
CA SER A 89 27.28 -14.07 10.02
C SER A 89 27.11 -14.19 8.50
N THR A 90 25.88 -14.21 7.98
CA THR A 90 25.58 -14.23 6.55
C THR A 90 25.21 -12.84 5.99
N GLY A 91 25.33 -11.77 6.80
CA GLY A 91 24.93 -10.41 6.42
C GLY A 91 23.42 -10.12 6.53
N GLY A 92 22.63 -11.06 7.05
CA GLY A 92 21.19 -10.89 7.24
C GLY A 92 20.85 -9.96 8.42
N PHE A 93 19.65 -9.40 8.39
CA PHE A 93 19.13 -8.60 9.52
C PHE A 93 18.97 -9.47 10.77
N THR A 94 19.24 -8.87 11.92
CA THR A 94 18.87 -9.40 13.24
C THR A 94 17.76 -8.52 13.84
N TRP A 95 17.19 -8.94 14.97
CA TRP A 95 16.20 -8.18 15.72
C TRP A 95 16.70 -7.85 17.12
N SER A 96 16.08 -6.85 17.75
CA SER A 96 16.31 -6.52 19.15
C SER A 96 15.68 -7.60 20.03
N THR A 97 16.49 -8.50 20.59
CA THR A 97 16.02 -9.54 21.53
C THR A 97 15.51 -8.96 22.86
N THR A 98 15.82 -7.69 23.15
CA THR A 98 15.27 -6.98 24.30
C THR A 98 13.86 -6.47 24.02
N ALA A 99 13.62 -5.91 22.83
CA ALA A 99 12.31 -5.39 22.46
C ALA A 99 11.34 -6.52 22.05
N ILE A 100 11.85 -7.54 21.36
CA ILE A 100 11.08 -8.64 20.77
C ILE A 100 11.76 -9.99 21.15
N PRO A 101 11.66 -10.41 22.43
CA PRO A 101 12.35 -11.59 22.94
C PRO A 101 11.97 -12.91 22.27
N ASP A 102 10.72 -13.05 21.80
CA ASP A 102 10.27 -14.26 21.10
C ASP A 102 10.63 -14.24 19.60
N GLY A 103 11.16 -13.11 19.14
CA GLY A 103 11.63 -12.90 17.78
C GLY A 103 10.54 -12.52 16.77
N ILE A 104 11.00 -12.03 15.62
CA ILE A 104 10.13 -11.59 14.52
C ILE A 104 9.28 -12.74 13.96
N PRO A 105 9.79 -13.97 13.76
CA PRO A 105 8.96 -15.06 13.23
C PRO A 105 7.73 -15.36 14.09
N ALA A 106 7.89 -15.42 15.43
CA ALA A 106 6.77 -15.65 16.34
C ALA A 106 5.74 -14.51 16.28
N LEU A 107 6.21 -13.25 16.18
CA LEU A 107 5.33 -12.11 16.02
C LEU A 107 4.58 -12.13 14.67
N VAL A 108 5.24 -12.54 13.59
CA VAL A 108 4.63 -12.70 12.26
C VAL A 108 3.53 -13.75 12.30
N ASP A 109 3.81 -14.92 12.88
CA ASP A 109 2.84 -16.01 13.02
C ASP A 109 1.62 -15.56 13.85
N PHE A 110 1.85 -14.83 14.94
CA PHE A 110 0.77 -14.24 15.74
C PHE A 110 -0.12 -13.31 14.91
N VAL A 111 0.47 -12.38 14.14
CA VAL A 111 -0.28 -11.44 13.30
C VAL A 111 -1.04 -12.16 12.19
N HIS A 112 -0.44 -13.15 11.53
CA HIS A 112 -1.12 -13.95 10.51
C HIS A 112 -2.27 -14.77 11.08
N ASN A 113 -2.14 -15.31 12.30
CA ASN A 113 -3.22 -16.03 12.99
C ASN A 113 -4.43 -15.14 13.34
N LEU A 114 -4.23 -13.82 13.40
CA LEU A 114 -5.31 -12.82 13.52
C LEU A 114 -5.97 -12.49 12.16
N GLY A 115 -5.50 -13.05 11.05
CA GLY A 115 -5.98 -12.73 9.70
C GLY A 115 -5.40 -11.42 9.12
N LEU A 116 -4.42 -10.82 9.79
CA LEU A 116 -3.75 -9.59 9.34
C LEU A 116 -2.52 -9.92 8.49
N LYS A 117 -2.07 -8.96 7.69
CA LYS A 117 -0.82 -8.99 6.91
C LYS A 117 0.27 -8.26 7.68
N PHE A 118 1.52 -8.68 7.49
CA PHE A 118 2.66 -8.13 8.21
C PHE A 118 3.55 -7.26 7.31
N GLY A 119 3.89 -6.05 7.77
CA GLY A 119 4.85 -5.17 7.13
C GLY A 119 6.10 -4.95 7.99
N VAL A 120 7.25 -4.70 7.35
CA VAL A 120 8.52 -4.45 8.04
C VAL A 120 9.22 -3.22 7.48
N TYR A 121 9.84 -2.43 8.36
CA TYR A 121 10.61 -1.25 8.01
C TYR A 121 12.10 -1.58 7.87
N SER A 122 12.75 -1.01 6.86
CA SER A 122 14.20 -0.90 6.75
C SER A 122 14.53 0.40 6.03
N ASP A 123 15.78 0.86 6.18
CA ASP A 123 16.34 1.97 5.42
C ASP A 123 17.30 1.45 4.33
N GLY A 124 17.35 2.15 3.20
CA GLY A 124 18.27 1.88 2.09
C GLY A 124 19.25 3.05 1.92
N PRO A 125 20.39 2.86 1.24
CA PRO A 125 21.33 3.96 1.05
C PRO A 125 20.66 5.11 0.29
N ALA A 126 20.88 6.34 0.76
CA ALA A 126 20.54 7.53 -0.01
C ALA A 126 21.29 7.49 -1.35
N LEU A 127 20.57 7.67 -2.46
CA LEU A 127 21.12 7.79 -3.80
C LEU A 127 21.92 9.09 -3.97
#